data_AF-A0A7X9Q004-F1
#
_entry.id   AF-A0A7X9Q004-F1
#
_cell.length_a   1.000
_cell.length_b   1.000
_cell.length_c   1.000
_cell.angle_alpha   90.00
_cell.angle_beta   90.00
_cell.angle_gamma   90.00
#
_symmetry.space_group_name_H-M   'P 1'
#
loop_
_entity.id
_entity.type
_entity.pdbx_description
1 polymer ?
#
loop_
_entity_poly.entity_id
_entity_poly.type
_entity_poly.pdbx_seq_one_letter_code
_entity_poly.pdbx_strand_id
1 'polypeptide(L)' 'YIKAVRAPFSHIPLMAVGGVNEKNAADFMKAGCVGLGVGGNLVNKEWIQNGEWDKITCLAKEFMKAVNEQ' A
#
# COMPACT_ATOMS: atom_id res chain seq x y z
N TYR A 1 3.48 -15.06 4.81
CA TYR A 1 2.95 -15.62 3.55
C TYR A 1 3.76 -15.21 2.33
N ILE A 2 3.87 -13.91 2.01
CA ILE A 2 4.58 -13.41 0.80
C ILE A 2 6.00 -13.99 0.64
N LYS A 3 6.81 -14.00 1.70
CA LYS A 3 8.17 -14.59 1.66
C LYS A 3 8.19 -16.07 1.23
N ALA A 4 7.18 -16.85 1.64
CA ALA A 4 7.07 -18.27 1.27
C ALA A 4 6.66 -18.45 -0.19
N VAL A 5 5.76 -17.59 -0.70
CA VAL A 5 5.37 -17.58 -2.13
C VAL A 5 6.54 -17.13 -3.00
N ARG A 6 7.36 -16.18 -2.52
CA ARG A 6 8.53 -15.67 -3.25
C ARG A 6 9.70 -16.65 -3.32
N ALA A 7 9.77 -17.63 -2.42
CA ALA A 7 10.85 -18.61 -2.39
C ALA A 7 10.97 -19.43 -3.69
N PRO A 8 9.88 -20.03 -4.23
CA PRO A 8 9.91 -20.68 -5.54
C PRO A 8 9.80 -19.72 -6.73
N PHE A 9 9.25 -18.51 -6.54
CA PHE A 9 8.95 -17.55 -7.63
C PHE A 9 9.74 -16.24 -7.49
N SER A 10 11.03 -16.33 -7.17
CA SER A 10 11.87 -15.16 -6.84
C SER A 10 12.02 -14.13 -7.96
N HIS A 11 11.77 -14.53 -9.21
CA HIS A 11 11.87 -13.70 -10.41
C HIS A 11 10.54 -13.03 -10.81
N ILE A 12 9.42 -13.40 -10.19
CA ILE A 12 8.11 -12.85 -10.54
C ILE A 12 7.84 -11.59 -9.68
N PRO A 13 7.56 -10.42 -10.29
CA PRO A 13 7.18 -9.24 -9.54
C PRO A 13 5.84 -9.46 -8.83
N LEU A 14 5.82 -9.29 -7.51
CA LEU A 14 4.60 -9.42 -6.69
C LEU A 14 4.08 -8.05 -6.26
N MET A 15 2.77 -7.84 -6.38
CA MET A 15 2.08 -6.66 -5.86
C MET A 15 1.13 -7.09 -4.74
N ALA A 16 1.19 -6.42 -3.58
CA ALA A 16 0.26 -6.68 -2.48
C ALA A 16 -1.01 -5.85 -2.68
N VAL A 17 -2.17 -6.50 -2.62
CA VAL A 17 -3.49 -5.86 -2.81
C VAL A 17 -4.44 -6.34 -1.72
N GLY A 18 -5.27 -5.42 -1.21
CA GLY A 18 -6.28 -5.71 -0.19
C GLY A 18 -5.72 -5.64 1.24
N GLY A 19 -6.36 -4.85 2.09
CA GLY A 19 -5.95 -4.67 3.50
C GLY A 19 -4.68 -3.84 3.70
N VAL A 20 -4.15 -3.20 2.66
CA VAL A 20 -2.99 -2.31 2.76
C VAL A 20 -3.38 -0.96 3.35
N ASN A 21 -2.60 -0.48 4.32
CA ASN A 21 -2.73 0.80 5.00
C ASN A 21 -1.34 1.43 5.25
N GLU A 22 -1.31 2.68 5.71
CA GLU A 22 -0.10 3.46 5.95
C GLU A 22 0.84 2.82 6.98
N LYS A 23 0.31 1.95 7.86
CA LYS A 23 1.08 1.28 8.92
C LYS A 23 1.73 -0.01 8.45
N ASN A 24 1.12 -0.72 7.49
CA ASN A 24 1.59 -2.03 7.03
C ASN A 24 2.19 -2.00 5.62
N ALA A 25 2.04 -0.89 4.88
CA ALA A 25 2.62 -0.69 3.56
C ALA A 25 4.13 -1.01 3.54
N ALA A 26 4.84 -0.60 4.59
CA ALA A 26 6.26 -0.83 4.71
C ALA A 26 6.64 -2.32 4.78
N ASP A 27 5.85 -3.10 5.54
CA ASP A 27 6.11 -4.52 5.75
C ASP A 27 5.91 -5.33 4.47
N PHE A 28 4.95 -4.96 3.63
CA PHE A 28 4.69 -5.61 2.35
C PHE A 28 5.85 -5.45 1.37
N MET A 29 6.39 -4.24 1.26
CA MET A 29 7.56 -3.95 0.43
C MET A 29 8.80 -4.68 0.97
N LYS A 30 9.04 -4.67 2.29
CA LYS A 30 10.12 -5.45 2.95
C LYS A 30 9.95 -6.96 2.79
N ALA A 31 8.72 -7.46 2.60
CA ALA A 31 8.46 -8.85 2.30
C ALA A 31 8.84 -9.24 0.86
N GLY A 32 9.22 -8.27 0.01
CA GLY A 32 9.69 -8.46 -1.35
C GLY A 32 8.64 -8.18 -2.43
N CYS A 33 7.55 -7.49 -2.09
CA CYS A 33 6.63 -6.94 -3.08
C CYS A 33 7.27 -5.74 -3.80
N VAL A 34 7.03 -5.65 -5.10
CA VAL A 34 7.50 -4.53 -5.94
C VAL A 34 6.53 -3.35 -5.94
N GLY A 35 5.32 -3.55 -5.40
CA GLY A 35 4.30 -2.51 -5.33
C GLY A 35 3.13 -2.90 -4.44
N LEU A 36 2.29 -1.90 -4.19
CA LEU A 36 1.11 -2.00 -3.34
C LEU A 36 -0.10 -1.44 -4.11
N GLY A 37 -1.21 -2.17 -4.09
CA GLY A 37 -2.50 -1.65 -4.55
C GLY A 37 -3.36 -1.26 -3.36
N VAL A 38 -3.60 0.03 -3.23
CA VAL A 38 -4.45 0.62 -2.18
C VAL A 38 -5.73 1.13 -2.81
N GLY A 39 -6.87 0.58 -2.39
CA GLY A 39 -8.19 0.94 -2.90
C GLY A 39 -8.94 1.86 -1.94
N GLY A 40 -10.07 1.35 -1.40
CA GLY A 40 -11.00 2.12 -0.57
C GLY A 40 -10.41 2.72 0.71
N ASN A 41 -9.27 2.23 1.20
CA ASN A 41 -8.55 2.84 2.32
C ASN A 41 -7.95 4.21 1.95
N LEU A 42 -7.48 4.37 0.71
CA LEU A 42 -6.92 5.63 0.22
C LEU A 42 -8.02 6.54 -0.37
N VAL A 43 -8.92 5.94 -1.15
CA VAL A 43 -9.99 6.63 -1.88
C VAL A 43 -11.31 6.39 -1.16
N ASN A 44 -11.42 6.95 0.05
CA ASN A 44 -12.60 6.78 0.89
C ASN A 44 -13.82 7.47 0.26
N LYS A 45 -14.92 6.73 0.13
CA LYS A 45 -16.18 7.23 -0.46
C LYS A 45 -16.76 8.41 0.30
N GLU A 46 -16.67 8.43 1.63
CA GLU A 46 -17.18 9.54 2.45
C GLU A 46 -16.39 10.82 2.19
N TRP A 47 -15.06 10.72 2.10
CA TRP A 47 -14.21 11.88 1.79
C TRP A 47 -14.49 12.43 0.40
N ILE A 48 -14.72 11.56 -0.59
CA ILE A 48 -15.13 11.97 -1.94
C ILE A 48 -16.48 12.69 -1.92
N GLN A 49 -17.48 12.12 -1.22
CA GLN A 49 -18.82 12.71 -1.12
C GLN A 49 -18.80 14.06 -0.42
N ASN A 50 -17.94 14.22 0.57
CA ASN A 50 -17.78 15.46 1.33
C ASN A 50 -16.79 16.45 0.69
N GLY A 51 -16.17 16.11 -0.46
CA GLY A 51 -15.18 16.96 -1.13
C GLY A 51 -13.86 17.13 -0.36
N GLU A 52 -13.54 16.21 0.56
CA GLU A 52 -12.37 16.25 1.44
C GLU A 52 -11.10 15.72 0.74
N TRP A 53 -10.76 16.30 -0.41
CA TRP A 53 -9.59 15.91 -1.21
C TRP A 53 -8.26 16.06 -0.47
N ASP A 54 -8.20 16.99 0.48
CA ASP A 54 -7.03 17.20 1.33
C ASP A 54 -6.71 15.97 2.18
N LYS A 55 -7.72 15.27 2.70
CA LYS A 55 -7.51 14.04 3.49
C LYS A 55 -6.92 12.92 2.66
N ILE A 56 -7.43 12.75 1.44
CA ILE A 56 -6.89 11.77 0.47
C ILE A 56 -5.43 12.09 0.16
N THR A 57 -5.13 13.38 -0.06
CA THR A 57 -3.77 13.84 -0.36
C THR A 57 -2.82 13.65 0.82
N CYS A 58 -3.24 13.98 2.03
CA CYS A 58 -2.47 13.76 3.25
C CYS A 58 -2.18 12.27 3.46
N LEU A 59 -3.20 11.41 3.33
CA LEU A 59 -3.01 9.97 3.46
C LEU A 59 -2.09 9.41 2.37
N ALA A 60 -2.20 9.87 1.12
CA ALA A 60 -1.28 9.49 0.05
C ALA A 60 0.18 9.84 0.38
N LYS A 61 0.42 11.00 1.00
CA LYS A 61 1.76 11.39 1.47
C LYS A 61 2.25 10.48 2.59
N GLU A 62 1.38 10.06 3.51
CA GLU A 62 1.73 9.11 4.56
C GLU A 62 2.14 7.75 3.99
N PHE A 63 1.41 7.24 2.98
CA PHE A 63 1.81 6.04 2.25
C PHE A 63 3.19 6.18 1.60
N MET A 64 3.42 7.28 0.89
CA MET A 64 4.71 7.53 0.25
C MET A 64 5.85 7.62 1.27
N LYS A 65 5.60 8.25 2.42
CA LYS A 65 6.57 8.33 3.52
C LYS A 65 6.86 6.93 4.08
N ALA A 66 5.84 6.15 4.39
CA ALA A 66 5.99 4.78 4.89
C ALA A 66 6.72 3.85 3.91
N VAL A 67 6.59 4.09 2.60
CA VAL A 67 7.29 3.30 1.57
C VAL A 67 8.72 3.76 1.35
N ASN A 68 8.98 5.07 1.36
CA ASN A 68 10.31 5.63 1.09
C ASN A 68 11.26 5.59 2.30
N GLU A 69 10.75 5.52 3.54
CA GLU A 69 11.57 5.41 4.76
C GLU A 69 12.00 3.97 5.09
N GLN A 70 12.02 3.06 4.10
CA GLN A 70 12.35 1.63 4.29
C GLN A 70 13.83 1.28 4.29
#